data_AF-A0A357B5M3-F1
#
_entry.id   AF-A0A357B5M3-F1
#
_cell.length_a   1.000
_cell.length_b   1.000
_cell.length_c   1.000
_cell.angle_alpha   90.00
_cell.angle_beta   90.00
_cell.angle_gamma   90.00
#
_symmetry.space_group_name_H-M   'P 1'
#
loop_
_entity.id
_entity.type
_entity.pdbx_description
1 polymer ?
#
loop_
_entity_poly.entity_id
_entity_poly.type
_entity_poly.pdbx_seq_one_letter_code
_entity_poly.pdbx_strand_id
1 'polypeptide(L)'
;MFTITIILNNKIDWIDILANQNGLRAAAQIAEISGLWPRLVKPLFAAASRVSSLRNHVLTVEVASPVIGYELSVVSSQIKEKINYSFRANYIREIRFISGSFPKNKHSPCLSLSRTEKKDVVPGINHLLKGDLEGSFQRLVNAARLRAKRDLQNGAVLCRLCGCPTSVSLNEICSGCRFDGSLSSQTAEKENSV
;
A
#
# COMPACT_ATOMS: atom_id res chain seq x y z
N MET A 1 10.07 9.05 72.84
CA MET A 1 10.59 9.72 71.62
C MET A 1 10.33 8.81 70.43
N PHE A 2 9.28 9.07 69.64
CA PHE A 2 9.05 8.40 68.36
C PHE A 2 8.94 9.48 67.30
N THR A 3 9.94 9.55 66.43
CA THR A 3 9.96 10.42 65.24
C THR A 3 9.32 9.65 64.09
N ILE A 4 8.10 10.06 63.72
CA ILE A 4 7.45 9.64 62.48
C ILE A 4 7.87 10.65 61.41
N THR A 5 8.73 10.22 60.49
CA THR A 5 9.07 10.99 59.28
C THR A 5 8.60 10.20 58.06
N ILE A 6 7.37 10.46 57.62
CA ILE A 6 6.92 10.09 56.27
C ILE A 6 6.33 11.34 55.64
N ILE A 7 7.18 12.11 54.96
CA ILE A 7 6.74 13.07 53.95
C ILE A 7 7.16 12.47 52.62
N LEU A 8 6.32 11.59 52.08
CA LEU A 8 6.42 11.14 50.70
C LEU A 8 6.09 12.34 49.81
N ASN A 9 7.09 12.72 49.03
CA ASN A 9 7.10 13.81 48.07
C ASN A 9 6.08 13.49 46.96
N ASN A 10 4.80 13.80 47.18
CA ASN A 10 3.72 13.59 46.23
C ASN A 10 3.73 14.72 45.20
N LYS A 11 4.75 14.72 44.33
CA LYS A 11 4.83 15.63 43.19
C LYS A 11 3.81 15.15 42.17
N ILE A 12 2.60 15.67 42.28
CA ILE A 12 1.52 15.44 41.32
C ILE A 12 2.05 15.83 39.95
N ASP A 13 2.26 14.84 39.08
CA ASP A 13 2.76 15.06 37.73
C ASP A 13 1.61 15.57 36.87
N TRP A 14 1.45 16.90 36.85
CA TRP A 14 0.39 17.59 36.11
C TRP A 14 0.39 17.25 34.61
N ILE A 15 1.54 16.83 34.07
CA ILE A 15 1.65 16.38 32.68
C ILE A 15 0.88 15.09 32.48
N ASP A 16 0.97 14.14 33.41
CA ASP A 16 0.21 12.88 33.35
C ASP A 16 -1.29 13.11 33.53
N ILE A 17 -1.68 14.06 34.37
CA ILE A 17 -3.10 14.44 34.56
C ILE A 17 -3.65 15.08 33.28
N LEU A 18 -2.94 16.06 32.71
CA LEU A 18 -3.36 16.72 31.46
C LEU A 18 -3.33 15.77 30.26
N ALA A 19 -2.35 14.86 30.19
CA ALA A 19 -2.27 13.84 29.15
C ALA A 19 -3.43 12.84 29.23
N ASN A 20 -3.85 12.47 30.45
CA ASN A 20 -5.02 11.63 30.65
C ASN A 20 -6.34 12.37 30.37
N GLN A 21 -6.49 13.61 30.85
CA GLN A 21 -7.70 14.41 30.63
C GLN A 21 -7.95 14.72 29.15
N ASN A 22 -6.88 14.89 28.36
CA ASN A 22 -6.97 15.16 26.93
C ASN A 22 -6.89 13.91 26.05
N GLY A 23 -6.84 12.70 26.63
CA GLY A 23 -6.73 11.45 25.86
C GLY A 23 -5.43 11.27 25.07
N LEU A 24 -4.42 12.10 25.32
CA LEU A 24 -3.13 12.10 24.62
C LEU A 24 -2.38 10.77 24.81
N ARG A 25 -2.52 10.16 25.99
CA ARG A 25 -1.91 8.85 26.28
C ARG A 25 -2.51 7.74 25.40
N ALA A 26 -3.82 7.73 25.23
CA ALA A 26 -4.51 6.79 24.35
C ALA A 26 -4.14 7.03 22.87
N ALA A 27 -4.03 8.30 22.45
CA ALA A 27 -3.60 8.65 21.11
C ALA A 27 -2.16 8.20 20.82
N ALA A 28 -1.23 8.41 21.77
CA ALA A 28 0.15 7.95 21.65
C ALA A 28 0.25 6.42 21.56
N GLN A 29 -0.54 5.72 22.37
CA GLN A 29 -0.61 4.25 22.34
C GLN A 29 -1.15 3.73 21.01
N ILE A 30 -2.21 4.36 20.48
CA ILE A 30 -2.74 4.03 19.16
C ILE A 30 -1.69 4.28 18.08
N ALA A 31 -0.97 5.40 18.13
CA ALA A 31 0.08 5.73 17.17
C ALA A 31 1.22 4.69 17.18
N GLU A 32 1.62 4.24 18.37
CA GLU A 32 2.67 3.23 18.52
C GLU A 32 2.23 1.86 17.98
N ILE A 33 1.02 1.42 18.34
CA ILE A 33 0.44 0.17 17.80
C ILE A 33 0.26 0.26 16.28
N SER A 34 -0.20 1.41 15.79
CA SER A 34 -0.35 1.68 14.35
C SER A 34 0.98 1.59 13.61
N GLY A 35 2.06 2.11 14.18
CA GLY A 35 3.42 1.99 13.64
C GLY A 35 3.95 0.56 13.62
N LEU A 36 3.56 -0.27 14.60
CA LEU A 36 3.92 -1.69 14.65
C LEU A 36 3.06 -2.57 13.74
N TRP A 37 1.85 -2.13 13.41
CA TRP A 37 0.86 -2.94 12.69
C TRP A 37 1.41 -3.61 11.41
N PRO A 38 2.12 -2.91 10.49
CA PRO A 38 2.64 -3.52 9.27
C PRO A 38 3.72 -4.60 9.48
N ARG A 39 4.33 -4.64 10.67
CA ARG A 39 5.32 -5.68 11.05
C ARG A 39 4.64 -6.90 11.68
N LEU A 40 3.47 -6.71 12.27
CA LEU A 40 2.70 -7.78 12.93
C LEU A 40 1.90 -8.60 11.93
N VAL A 41 1.34 -7.93 10.91
CA VAL A 41 0.54 -8.56 9.85
C VAL A 41 1.27 -8.57 8.51
N LYS A 42 0.85 -9.42 7.57
CA LYS A 42 1.46 -9.45 6.22
C LYS A 42 1.16 -8.15 5.46
N PRO A 43 1.99 -7.74 4.48
CA PRO A 43 1.82 -6.48 3.74
C PRO A 43 0.43 -6.29 3.13
N LEU A 44 -0.19 -7.35 2.60
CA LEU A 44 -1.54 -7.30 2.03
C LEU A 44 -2.60 -6.92 3.08
N PHE A 45 -2.51 -7.49 4.28
CA PHE A 45 -3.42 -7.17 5.38
C PHE A 45 -3.16 -5.77 5.92
N ALA A 46 -1.90 -5.35 6.01
CA ALA A 46 -1.53 -4.01 6.46
C ALA A 46 -2.11 -2.92 5.54
N ALA A 47 -2.13 -3.15 4.22
CA ALA A 47 -2.72 -2.22 3.27
C ALA A 47 -4.26 -2.15 3.37
N ALA A 48 -4.89 -3.23 3.81
CA ALA A 48 -6.35 -3.37 3.85
C ALA A 48 -6.95 -3.29 5.27
N SER A 49 -6.15 -2.90 6.27
CA SER A 49 -6.59 -2.73 7.64
C SER A 49 -5.87 -1.57 8.31
N ARG A 50 -6.52 -0.93 9.28
CA ARG A 50 -5.93 0.16 10.08
C ARG A 50 -6.43 0.09 11.51
N VAL A 51 -5.55 0.41 12.45
CA VAL A 51 -5.93 0.55 13.86
C VAL A 51 -6.77 1.81 14.01
N SER A 52 -7.99 1.67 14.55
CA SER A 52 -8.95 2.77 14.69
C SER A 52 -8.98 3.31 16.12
N SER A 53 -9.10 2.43 17.11
CA SER A 53 -9.12 2.84 18.51
C SER A 53 -8.70 1.73 19.46
N LEU A 54 -8.32 2.13 20.67
CA LEU A 54 -8.08 1.22 21.78
C LEU A 54 -8.84 1.73 23.00
N ARG A 55 -9.82 0.95 23.48
CA ARG A 55 -10.64 1.31 24.64
C ARG A 55 -10.86 0.07 25.51
N ASN A 56 -10.71 0.21 26.82
CA ASN A 56 -10.95 -0.88 27.78
C ASN A 56 -10.20 -2.19 27.41
N HIS A 57 -8.95 -2.08 26.95
CA HIS A 57 -8.14 -3.20 26.47
C HIS A 57 -8.69 -3.93 25.23
N VAL A 58 -9.65 -3.32 24.50
CA VAL A 58 -10.20 -3.80 23.24
C VAL A 58 -9.62 -2.97 22.10
N LEU A 59 -8.79 -3.59 21.27
CA LEU A 59 -8.24 -2.97 20.07
C LEU A 59 -9.25 -3.08 18.94
N THR A 60 -9.73 -1.95 18.44
CA THR A 60 -10.62 -1.90 17.27
C THR A 60 -9.81 -1.63 16.02
N VAL A 61 -9.88 -2.57 15.07
CA VAL A 61 -9.21 -2.51 13.78
C VAL A 61 -10.28 -2.39 12.70
N GLU A 62 -10.17 -1.35 11.89
CA GLU A 62 -10.99 -1.18 10.70
C GLU A 62 -10.39 -2.00 9.56
N VAL A 63 -11.24 -2.74 8.84
CA VAL A 63 -10.86 -3.57 7.70
C VAL A 63 -11.62 -3.16 6.43
N ALA A 64 -10.98 -3.33 5.28
CA ALA A 64 -11.55 -2.95 3.98
C ALA A 64 -12.73 -3.85 3.55
N SER A 65 -12.75 -5.11 4.00
CA SER A 65 -13.83 -6.05 3.73
C SER A 65 -14.06 -7.02 4.91
N PRO A 66 -15.27 -7.56 5.06
CA PRO A 66 -15.57 -8.57 6.08
C PRO A 66 -14.72 -9.84 5.94
N VAL A 67 -14.36 -10.23 4.71
CA VAL A 67 -13.50 -11.40 4.43
C VAL A 67 -12.14 -11.23 5.09
N ILE A 68 -11.55 -10.04 4.96
CA ILE A 68 -10.27 -9.71 5.59
C ILE A 68 -10.40 -9.72 7.12
N GLY A 69 -11.52 -9.22 7.65
CA GLY A 69 -11.82 -9.30 9.08
C GLY A 69 -11.88 -10.74 9.59
N TYR A 70 -12.50 -11.65 8.84
CA TYR A 70 -12.54 -13.06 9.18
C TYR A 70 -11.15 -13.71 9.16
N GLU A 71 -10.37 -13.49 8.10
CA GLU A 71 -9.00 -14.02 8.02
C GLU A 71 -8.10 -13.52 9.16
N LEU A 72 -8.19 -12.23 9.50
CA LEU A 72 -7.47 -11.66 10.64
C LEU A 72 -7.97 -12.19 11.98
N SER A 73 -9.25 -12.56 12.11
CA SER A 73 -9.79 -13.17 13.33
C SER A 73 -9.17 -14.54 13.62
N VAL A 74 -8.86 -15.32 12.58
CA VAL A 74 -8.21 -16.64 12.71
C VAL A 74 -6.82 -16.51 13.34
N VAL A 75 -6.09 -15.45 13.01
CA VAL A 75 -4.73 -15.21 13.52
C VAL A 75 -4.69 -14.19 14.67
N SER A 76 -5.85 -13.78 15.19
CA SER A 76 -5.96 -12.70 16.17
C SER A 76 -5.26 -13.01 17.50
N SER A 77 -5.25 -14.27 17.93
CA SER A 77 -4.53 -14.72 19.13
C SER A 77 -3.02 -14.47 19.02
N GLN A 78 -2.42 -14.84 17.89
CA GLN A 78 -1.00 -14.64 17.61
C GLN A 78 -0.65 -13.15 17.52
N ILE A 79 -1.51 -12.35 16.88
CA ILE A 79 -1.33 -10.89 16.81
C ILE A 79 -1.36 -10.29 18.22
N LYS A 80 -2.34 -10.69 19.04
CA LYS A 80 -2.49 -10.23 20.42
C LYS A 80 -1.25 -10.56 21.27
N GLU A 81 -0.75 -11.79 21.18
CA GLU A 81 0.45 -12.22 21.89
C GLU A 81 1.68 -11.40 21.50
N LYS A 82 1.90 -11.18 20.20
CA LYS A 82 3.00 -10.36 19.71
C LYS A 82 2.92 -8.92 20.20
N ILE A 83 1.73 -8.32 20.20
CA ILE A 83 1.55 -6.96 20.73
C ILE A 83 1.85 -6.93 22.22
N ASN A 84 1.21 -7.79 23.02
CA ASN A 84 1.44 -7.82 24.47
C ASN A 84 2.91 -8.10 24.83
N TYR A 85 3.61 -8.92 24.03
CA TYR A 85 5.04 -9.15 24.16
C TYR A 85 5.86 -7.86 23.90
N SER A 86 5.57 -7.13 22.81
CA SER A 86 6.25 -5.86 22.50
C SER A 86 6.08 -4.80 23.60
N PHE A 87 4.91 -4.75 24.23
CA PHE A 87 4.59 -3.79 25.29
C PHE A 87 4.91 -4.30 26.71
N ARG A 88 5.45 -5.52 26.85
CA ARG A 88 5.77 -6.18 28.14
C ARG A 88 4.61 -6.16 29.15
N ALA A 89 3.37 -6.17 28.66
CA ALA A 89 2.18 -6.06 29.48
C ALA A 89 0.98 -6.77 28.81
N ASN A 90 0.03 -7.24 29.61
CA ASN A 90 -1.27 -7.76 29.13
C ASN A 90 -2.21 -6.59 28.76
N TYR A 91 -1.75 -5.80 27.80
CA TYR A 91 -2.33 -4.52 27.45
C TYR A 91 -3.58 -4.66 26.58
N ILE A 92 -3.63 -5.69 25.73
CA ILE A 92 -4.78 -6.01 24.89
C ILE A 92 -5.39 -7.32 25.35
N ARG A 93 -6.69 -7.28 25.66
CA ARG A 93 -7.51 -8.46 26.00
C ARG A 93 -8.18 -9.04 24.76
N GLU A 94 -8.71 -8.18 23.90
CA GLU A 94 -9.53 -8.55 22.74
C GLU A 94 -9.19 -7.66 21.54
N ILE A 95 -9.28 -8.21 20.33
CA ILE A 95 -9.17 -7.46 19.08
C ILE A 95 -10.49 -7.61 18.33
N ARG A 96 -11.12 -6.49 17.99
CA ARG A 96 -12.35 -6.43 17.20
C ARG A 96 -12.08 -5.89 15.81
N PHE A 97 -12.58 -6.61 14.81
CA PHE A 97 -12.50 -6.20 13.42
C PHE A 97 -13.85 -5.62 12.98
N ILE A 98 -13.84 -4.38 12.51
CA ILE A 98 -15.03 -3.70 12.00
C ILE A 98 -14.82 -3.30 10.55
N SER A 99 -15.87 -3.38 9.73
CA SER A 99 -15.78 -2.91 8.34
C SER A 99 -15.71 -1.39 8.32
N GLY A 100 -14.60 -0.85 7.82
CA GLY A 100 -14.35 0.59 7.71
C GLY A 100 -14.57 1.11 6.29
N SER A 101 -14.73 2.43 6.17
CA SER A 101 -14.74 3.09 4.86
C SER A 101 -13.30 3.32 4.39
N PHE A 102 -12.76 2.37 3.65
CA PHE A 102 -11.50 2.54 2.93
C PHE A 102 -11.77 3.31 1.63
N PRO A 103 -10.88 4.23 1.22
CA PRO A 103 -11.02 4.90 -0.06
C PRO A 103 -11.04 3.83 -1.14
N LYS A 104 -12.22 3.61 -1.73
CA LYS A 104 -12.33 2.78 -2.93
C LYS A 104 -11.47 3.47 -3.97
N ASN A 105 -10.49 2.77 -4.53
CA ASN A 105 -9.82 3.26 -5.74
C ASN A 105 -10.94 3.60 -6.71
N LYS A 106 -11.12 4.90 -6.99
CA LYS A 106 -12.08 5.33 -8.01
C LYS A 106 -11.62 4.62 -9.26
N HIS A 107 -12.36 3.61 -9.71
CA HIS A 107 -12.12 3.02 -11.01
C HIS A 107 -12.31 4.18 -11.98
N SER A 108 -11.21 4.74 -12.48
CA SER A 108 -11.29 5.72 -13.56
C SER A 108 -12.09 5.05 -14.66
N PRO A 109 -13.09 5.75 -15.25
CA PRO A 109 -13.95 5.16 -16.27
C PRO A 109 -13.06 4.43 -17.28
N CYS A 110 -13.41 3.18 -17.56
CA CYS A 110 -12.73 2.42 -18.59
C CYS A 110 -12.86 3.22 -19.88
N LEU A 111 -11.77 3.83 -20.34
CA LEU A 111 -11.72 4.36 -21.68
C LEU A 111 -12.13 3.24 -22.63
N SER A 112 -13.00 3.54 -23.58
CA SER A 112 -13.34 2.61 -24.66
C SER A 112 -12.58 3.02 -25.90
N LEU A 113 -11.91 2.07 -26.56
CA LEU A 113 -11.35 2.31 -27.89
C LEU A 113 -12.50 2.52 -28.86
N SER A 114 -12.36 3.50 -29.74
CA SER A 114 -13.27 3.74 -30.85
C SER A 114 -13.26 2.55 -31.83
N ARG A 115 -14.27 2.47 -32.69
CA ARG A 115 -14.39 1.38 -33.68
C ARG A 115 -13.25 1.37 -34.69
N THR A 116 -12.64 2.51 -34.97
CA THR A 116 -11.45 2.65 -35.84
C THR A 116 -10.18 2.22 -35.10
N GLU A 117 -9.98 2.66 -33.86
CA GLU A 117 -8.82 2.29 -33.02
C GLU A 117 -8.71 0.78 -32.76
N LYS A 118 -9.84 0.05 -32.78
CA LYS A 118 -9.89 -1.41 -32.66
C LYS A 118 -9.46 -2.15 -33.92
N LYS A 119 -9.60 -1.55 -35.11
CA LYS A 119 -9.25 -2.16 -36.40
C LYS A 119 -7.76 -2.03 -36.73
N ASP A 120 -7.11 -0.98 -36.24
CA ASP A 120 -5.68 -0.72 -36.46
C ASP A 120 -4.76 -1.63 -35.62
N VAL A 121 -5.29 -2.71 -35.04
CA VAL A 121 -4.53 -3.53 -34.08
C VAL A 121 -3.60 -4.49 -34.78
N VAL A 122 -3.90 -5.00 -35.98
CA VAL A 122 -3.01 -5.97 -36.60
C VAL A 122 -3.11 -6.03 -38.13
N PRO A 123 -2.20 -5.37 -38.86
CA PRO A 123 -1.76 -5.87 -40.17
C PRO A 123 -0.51 -6.77 -40.05
N GLY A 124 0.29 -6.59 -38.99
CA GLY A 124 1.64 -7.15 -38.91
C GLY A 124 1.84 -8.46 -38.16
N ILE A 125 0.91 -8.91 -37.31
CA ILE A 125 1.10 -10.08 -36.40
C ILE A 125 0.16 -11.24 -36.75
N ASN A 126 -0.83 -11.05 -37.63
CA ASN A 126 -1.80 -12.09 -38.02
C ASN A 126 -1.13 -13.33 -38.65
N HIS A 127 0.08 -13.18 -39.19
CA HIS A 127 0.85 -14.30 -39.73
C HIS A 127 1.54 -15.15 -38.64
N LEU A 128 1.73 -14.61 -37.43
CA LEU A 128 2.45 -15.24 -36.31
C LEU A 128 1.52 -15.91 -35.29
N LEU A 129 0.26 -15.50 -35.22
CA LEU A 129 -0.73 -16.02 -34.28
C LEU A 129 -1.89 -16.64 -35.05
N LYS A 130 -1.91 -17.98 -35.19
CA LYS A 130 -3.04 -18.71 -35.78
C LYS A 130 -3.88 -19.36 -34.67
N GLY A 131 -5.20 -19.30 -34.79
CA GLY A 131 -6.15 -20.00 -33.91
C GLY A 131 -6.58 -19.21 -32.66
N ASP A 132 -6.98 -19.93 -31.60
CA ASP A 132 -7.62 -19.38 -30.38
C ASP A 132 -6.81 -18.30 -29.63
N LEU A 133 -5.52 -18.20 -29.91
CA LEU A 133 -4.61 -17.21 -29.34
C LEU A 133 -4.87 -15.79 -29.88
N GLU A 134 -5.40 -15.66 -31.09
CA GLU A 134 -5.63 -14.35 -31.73
C GLU A 134 -6.63 -13.50 -30.91
N GLY A 135 -7.75 -14.10 -30.49
CA GLY A 135 -8.76 -13.41 -29.70
C GLY A 135 -8.28 -13.00 -28.31
N SER A 136 -7.38 -13.76 -27.70
CA SER A 136 -6.78 -13.45 -26.39
C SER A 136 -5.70 -12.36 -26.52
N PHE A 137 -4.87 -12.46 -27.56
CA PHE A 137 -3.87 -11.45 -27.88
C PHE A 137 -4.50 -10.10 -28.22
N GLN A 138 -5.54 -10.10 -29.05
CA GLN A 138 -6.32 -8.91 -29.40
C GLN A 138 -6.91 -8.22 -28.18
N ARG A 139 -7.42 -8.99 -27.20
CA ARG A 139 -7.89 -8.46 -25.91
C ARG A 139 -6.75 -7.83 -25.11
N LEU A 140 -5.59 -8.46 -25.06
CA LEU A 140 -4.41 -7.97 -24.35
C LEU A 140 -3.90 -6.66 -24.97
N VAL A 141 -3.77 -6.59 -26.29
CA VAL A 141 -3.33 -5.38 -27.00
C VAL A 141 -4.32 -4.23 -26.81
N ASN A 142 -5.63 -4.51 -26.91
CA ASN A 142 -6.65 -3.50 -26.64
C ASN A 142 -6.57 -2.98 -25.19
N ALA A 143 -6.38 -3.86 -24.21
CA ALA A 143 -6.21 -3.47 -22.82
C ALA A 143 -4.92 -2.67 -22.57
N ALA A 144 -3.83 -2.99 -23.29
CA ALA A 144 -2.59 -2.23 -23.23
C ALA A 144 -2.76 -0.82 -23.82
N ARG A 145 -3.41 -0.67 -24.98
CA ARG A 145 -3.73 0.64 -25.59
C ARG A 145 -4.60 1.51 -24.68
N LEU A 146 -5.60 0.92 -24.05
CA LEU A 146 -6.49 1.63 -23.12
C LEU A 146 -5.77 2.14 -21.88
N ARG A 147 -4.87 1.33 -21.31
CA ARG A 147 -4.00 1.75 -20.21
C ARG A 147 -3.11 2.91 -20.66
N ALA A 148 -2.44 2.75 -21.80
CA ALA A 148 -1.56 3.77 -22.34
C ALA A 148 -2.27 5.11 -22.57
N LYS A 149 -3.46 5.09 -23.18
CA LYS A 149 -4.28 6.30 -23.40
C LYS A 149 -4.69 6.98 -22.10
N ARG A 150 -5.05 6.20 -21.08
CA ARG A 150 -5.40 6.72 -19.75
C ARG A 150 -4.20 7.39 -19.10
N ASP A 151 -3.04 6.75 -19.15
CA ASP A 151 -1.84 7.25 -18.50
C ASP A 151 -1.44 8.59 -19.12
N LEU A 152 -1.48 8.70 -20.45
CA LEU A 152 -1.23 9.96 -21.16
C LEU A 152 -2.23 11.06 -20.80
N GLN A 153 -3.53 10.75 -20.69
CA GLN A 153 -4.55 11.71 -20.25
C GLN A 153 -4.33 12.19 -18.80
N ASN A 154 -3.68 11.37 -17.98
CA ASN A 154 -3.32 11.71 -16.60
C ASN A 154 -1.95 12.40 -16.49
N GLY A 155 -1.35 12.83 -17.61
CA GLY A 155 -0.08 13.55 -17.63
C GLY A 155 1.17 12.67 -17.68
N ALA A 156 1.04 11.37 -17.95
CA ALA A 156 2.20 10.55 -18.28
C ALA A 156 2.85 11.02 -19.59
N VAL A 157 4.15 10.76 -19.71
CA VAL A 157 4.92 11.03 -20.93
C VAL A 157 5.32 9.72 -21.60
N LEU A 158 5.54 9.74 -22.91
CA LEU A 158 6.01 8.55 -23.62
C LEU A 158 7.50 8.33 -23.36
N CYS A 159 7.87 7.09 -23.06
CA CYS A 159 9.27 6.69 -23.00
C CYS A 159 9.95 6.89 -24.36
N ARG A 160 11.12 7.52 -24.39
CA ARG A 160 11.88 7.76 -25.63
C ARG A 160 12.39 6.50 -26.32
N LEU A 161 12.62 5.42 -25.57
CA LEU A 161 13.13 4.15 -26.12
C LEU A 161 12.02 3.25 -26.68
N CYS A 162 11.02 2.89 -25.88
CA CYS A 162 9.96 1.95 -26.31
C CYS A 162 8.60 2.60 -26.59
N GLY A 163 8.42 3.90 -26.33
CA GLY A 163 7.13 4.57 -26.47
C GLY A 163 6.07 4.17 -25.43
N CYS A 164 6.41 3.41 -24.39
CA CYS A 164 5.44 3.11 -23.31
C CYS A 164 5.21 4.34 -22.41
N PRO A 165 3.97 4.65 -22.02
CA PRO A 165 3.69 5.74 -21.07
C PRO A 165 4.34 5.51 -19.71
N THR A 166 4.90 6.59 -19.14
CA THR A 166 5.59 6.57 -17.85
C THR A 166 5.28 7.84 -17.06
N SER A 167 5.19 7.71 -15.73
CA SER A 167 4.92 8.81 -14.80
C SER A 167 6.19 9.48 -14.27
N VAL A 168 7.38 9.08 -14.74
CA VAL A 168 8.66 9.51 -14.17
C VAL A 168 9.17 10.78 -14.87
N SER A 169 9.44 11.83 -14.09
CA SER A 169 9.90 13.15 -14.56
C SER A 169 11.42 13.29 -14.73
N LEU A 170 12.22 12.32 -14.27
CA LEU A 170 13.67 12.34 -14.49
C LEU A 170 14.10 11.28 -15.52
N ASN A 171 14.46 11.77 -16.72
CA ASN A 171 15.16 11.11 -17.82
C ASN A 171 14.37 10.22 -18.81
N GLU A 172 13.05 10.38 -18.96
CA GLU A 172 12.27 9.98 -20.16
C GLU A 172 12.38 8.52 -20.63
N ILE A 173 12.82 7.62 -19.75
CA ILE A 173 12.95 6.19 -20.01
C ILE A 173 12.13 5.43 -18.98
N CYS A 174 11.24 4.53 -19.43
CA CYS A 174 10.40 3.75 -18.54
C CYS A 174 11.20 2.72 -17.74
N SER A 175 10.61 2.22 -16.65
CA SER A 175 11.23 1.19 -15.83
C SER A 175 11.61 -0.06 -16.64
N GLY A 176 10.80 -0.46 -17.62
CA GLY A 176 11.12 -1.62 -18.49
C GLY A 176 12.45 -1.44 -19.23
N CYS A 177 12.56 -0.39 -20.05
CA CYS A 177 13.80 -0.09 -20.77
C CYS A 177 15.00 0.22 -19.88
N ARG A 178 14.76 0.65 -18.63
CA ARG A 178 15.83 0.85 -17.65
C ARG A 178 16.44 -0.47 -17.16
N PHE A 179 15.63 -1.54 -17.05
CA PHE A 179 16.07 -2.85 -16.57
C PHE A 179 16.50 -3.80 -17.69
N ASP A 180 16.07 -3.57 -18.93
CA ASP A 180 16.42 -4.43 -20.09
C ASP A 180 17.87 -4.28 -20.59
N GLY A 181 18.72 -3.50 -19.91
CA GLY A 181 20.16 -3.40 -20.21
C GLY A 181 20.50 -2.73 -21.56
N SER A 182 19.52 -2.21 -22.31
CA SER A 182 19.74 -1.56 -23.60
C SER A 182 20.48 -0.22 -23.51
N LEU A 183 20.67 0.32 -22.30
CA LEU A 183 21.48 1.51 -22.04
C LEU A 183 22.96 1.20 -21.76
N SER A 184 23.32 -0.03 -21.39
CA SER A 184 24.72 -0.37 -21.06
C SER A 184 25.63 -0.58 -22.27
N SER A 185 25.08 -0.71 -23.47
CA SER A 185 25.87 -1.00 -24.68
C SER A 185 26.18 0.22 -25.57
N GLN A 186 25.55 1.38 -25.37
CA GLN A 186 25.80 2.56 -26.22
C GLN A 186 26.91 3.49 -25.71
N THR A 187 27.33 3.37 -24.45
CA THR A 187 28.49 4.13 -23.92
C THR A 187 29.83 3.43 -24.13
N ALA A 188 29.85 2.15 -24.55
CA ALA A 188 31.09 1.40 -24.75
C ALA A 188 31.71 1.55 -26.16
N GLU A 189 30.95 2.01 -27.17
CA GLU A 189 31.44 2.11 -28.56
C GLU A 189 31.89 3.51 -28.98
N LYS A 190 31.75 4.54 -28.12
CA LYS A 190 32.21 5.91 -28.45
C LYS A 190 33.59 6.29 -27.90
N GLU A 191 34.26 5.44 -27.15
CA GLU A 191 35.63 5.68 -26.69
C GLU A 191 36.71 4.90 -27.48
N ASN A 192 36.34 4.15 -28.52
CA ASN A 192 37.28 3.31 -29.28
C ASN A 192 37.21 3.50 -30.81
N SER A 193 36.99 4.73 -31.28
CA SER A 193 37.19 5.09 -32.69
C SER A 193 37.60 6.55 -32.83
N VAL A 194 38.92 6.74 -32.85
CA VAL A 194 39.72 7.85 -33.45
C VAL A 194 39.51 9.26 -32.89
#